data_AF-A0A951KIQ4-F1
#
_entry.id   AF-A0A951KIQ4-F1
#
_cell.length_a   1.000
_cell.length_b   1.000
_cell.length_c   1.000
_cell.angle_alpha   90.00
_cell.angle_beta   90.00
_cell.angle_gamma   90.00
#
_symmetry.space_group_name_H-M   'P 1'
#
loop_
_entity.id
_entity.type
_entity.pdbx_description
1 polymer ?
#
loop_
_entity_poly.entity_id
_entity_poly.type
_entity_poly.pdbx_seq_one_letter_code
_entity_poly.pdbx_strand_id
1 'polypeptide(L)'
;MNGDHEQLERRFLFHAEALGLGAHFRRPKDFYLDSVASSVLAITGGRAEARAERGGAGVISYESAFTRVTGDYISTATEEPVNFTWGNHGENNLPTLTTVGANVRGFAIDMPQEGEGAAPGFKRRTVEIGEMDCLLESTSDRREPNAFRSLVFSTRGVRIDGRELFVKVNTELFNEKQTKKALDCAMKHEEFRRANARQIIYDSPTLTLATVVTGLEFAGEPPAHTEIRGNQVKILGVGSLYFGELVIEEGFRRFSSLRFQLGSPDGGEGTAGQGQSNGTPYPPQGG
;
A
#
# COMPACT_ATOMS: atom_id res chain seq x y z
N MET A 1 1.10 -30.42 -34.46
CA MET A 1 1.07 -31.15 -33.17
C MET A 1 -0.16 -30.66 -32.43
N ASN A 2 -1.29 -31.35 -32.59
CA ASN A 2 -2.45 -31.17 -31.72
C ASN A 2 -2.15 -31.98 -30.46
N GLY A 3 -1.46 -31.36 -29.51
CA GLY A 3 -1.26 -31.95 -28.20
C GLY A 3 -2.60 -31.98 -27.49
N ASP A 4 -2.98 -33.15 -27.00
CA ASP A 4 -4.08 -33.32 -26.08
C ASP A 4 -4.04 -32.20 -25.04
N HIS A 5 -5.12 -31.42 -24.96
CA HIS A 5 -5.42 -30.66 -23.75
C HIS A 5 -5.78 -31.68 -22.66
N GLU A 6 -4.79 -32.50 -22.25
CA GLU A 6 -4.79 -33.15 -20.95
C GLU A 6 -5.18 -32.08 -19.95
N GLN A 7 -6.24 -32.38 -19.19
CA GLN A 7 -6.90 -31.45 -18.29
C GLN A 7 -5.87 -30.76 -17.41
N LEU A 8 -5.52 -29.52 -17.75
CA LEU A 8 -4.62 -28.71 -16.93
C LEU A 8 -5.21 -28.67 -15.52
N GLU A 9 -4.43 -29.16 -14.57
CA GLU A 9 -4.83 -29.20 -13.18
C GLU A 9 -5.11 -27.78 -12.70
N ARG A 10 -6.33 -27.59 -12.19
CA ARG A 10 -6.83 -26.29 -11.78
C ARG A 10 -6.23 -25.93 -10.43
N ARG A 11 -5.58 -24.77 -10.35
CA ARG A 11 -4.87 -24.26 -9.14
C ARG A 11 -5.04 -22.79 -8.89
N PHE A 12 -5.08 -22.39 -7.62
CA PHE A 12 -5.02 -20.98 -7.27
C PHE A 12 -3.56 -20.58 -6.96
N LEU A 13 -3.07 -19.59 -7.67
CA LEU A 13 -1.72 -19.06 -7.49
C LEU A 13 -1.82 -17.83 -6.57
N PHE A 14 -1.44 -17.98 -5.30
CA PHE A 14 -1.45 -16.88 -4.35
C PHE A 14 -0.39 -15.84 -4.70
N HIS A 15 -0.70 -14.57 -4.46
CA HIS A 15 0.24 -13.48 -4.67
C HIS A 15 0.05 -12.37 -3.64
N ALA A 16 0.99 -12.23 -2.72
CA ALA A 16 0.98 -11.13 -1.77
C ALA A 16 2.38 -10.73 -1.34
N GLU A 17 2.55 -9.43 -1.12
CA GLU A 17 3.79 -8.86 -0.60
C GLU A 17 3.49 -7.68 0.32
N ALA A 18 4.38 -7.47 1.29
CA ALA A 18 4.34 -6.33 2.18
C ALA A 18 5.76 -5.81 2.43
N LEU A 19 5.89 -4.49 2.51
CA LEU A 19 7.15 -3.80 2.76
C LEU A 19 6.98 -2.82 3.92
N GLY A 20 7.89 -2.91 4.89
CA GLY A 20 7.96 -1.95 5.99
C GLY A 20 8.51 -0.60 5.51
N LEU A 21 9.72 -0.58 4.96
CA LEU A 21 10.36 0.65 4.50
C LEU A 21 11.38 0.35 3.39
N GLY A 22 11.55 1.25 2.45
CA GLY A 22 12.64 1.23 1.47
C GLY A 22 12.86 2.61 0.87
N ALA A 23 14.10 2.95 0.53
CA ALA A 23 14.43 4.26 -0.03
C ALA A 23 15.68 4.24 -0.93
N HIS A 24 15.75 5.20 -1.84
CA HIS A 24 16.93 5.52 -2.64
C HIS A 24 17.30 6.98 -2.42
N PHE A 25 18.50 7.22 -1.90
CA PHE A 25 19.07 8.55 -1.71
C PHE A 25 19.98 8.87 -2.89
N ARG A 26 19.86 10.08 -3.44
CA ARG A 26 20.62 10.48 -4.64
C ARG A 26 21.76 11.45 -4.35
N ARG A 27 21.68 12.19 -3.23
CA ARG A 27 22.69 13.16 -2.78
C ARG A 27 22.75 13.15 -1.24
N PRO A 28 23.83 13.69 -0.64
CA PRO A 28 25.11 14.04 -1.30
C PRO A 28 25.84 12.81 -1.86
N LYS A 29 25.40 11.60 -1.49
CA LYS A 29 25.88 10.33 -2.03
C LYS A 29 24.70 9.51 -2.51
N ASP A 30 24.94 8.71 -3.54
CA ASP A 30 23.99 7.73 -4.06
C ASP A 30 24.08 6.45 -3.21
N PHE A 31 23.00 6.10 -2.50
CA PHE A 31 22.91 4.85 -1.74
C PHE A 31 21.46 4.45 -1.48
N TYR A 32 21.27 3.18 -1.11
CA TYR A 32 19.97 2.61 -0.81
C TYR A 32 19.79 2.39 0.69
N LEU A 33 18.55 2.59 1.15
CA LEU A 33 18.04 1.89 2.30
C LEU A 33 17.38 0.62 1.78
N ASP A 34 18.03 -0.52 2.04
CA ASP A 34 17.52 -1.84 1.66
C ASP A 34 16.10 -2.07 2.19
N SER A 35 15.37 -2.96 1.52
CA SER A 35 14.00 -3.31 1.91
C SER A 35 13.95 -3.82 3.36
N VAL A 36 13.36 -3.02 4.23
CA VAL A 36 13.18 -3.30 5.65
C VAL A 36 11.86 -4.03 5.88
N ALA A 37 11.91 -5.11 6.66
CA ALA A 37 10.76 -5.94 7.01
C ALA A 37 9.93 -6.32 5.77
N SER A 38 10.57 -6.89 4.75
CA SER A 38 9.88 -7.38 3.54
C SER A 38 9.33 -8.79 3.76
N SER A 39 8.05 -9.02 3.43
CA SER A 39 7.41 -10.34 3.46
C SER A 39 6.79 -10.64 2.09
N VAL A 40 7.00 -11.85 1.59
CA VAL A 40 6.43 -12.33 0.31
C VAL A 40 5.77 -13.68 0.54
N LEU A 41 4.56 -13.83 0.03
CA LEU A 41 3.78 -15.06 0.14
C LEU A 41 4.24 -16.07 -0.92
N ALA A 42 4.36 -17.33 -0.52
CA ALA A 42 4.61 -18.41 -1.47
C ALA A 42 3.41 -18.59 -2.41
N ILE A 43 3.65 -19.02 -3.65
CA ILE A 43 2.60 -19.19 -4.66
C ILE A 43 1.53 -20.22 -4.25
N THR A 44 1.86 -21.13 -3.35
CA THR A 44 0.98 -22.16 -2.78
C THR A 44 0.18 -21.67 -1.57
N GLY A 45 0.32 -20.40 -1.17
CA GLY A 45 -0.24 -19.87 0.06
C GLY A 45 0.69 -20.05 1.26
N GLY A 46 0.14 -20.00 2.48
CA GLY A 46 0.86 -20.07 3.75
C GLY A 46 0.97 -18.71 4.45
N ARG A 47 2.08 -18.49 5.15
CA ARG A 47 2.35 -17.27 5.93
C ARG A 47 3.81 -16.86 5.81
N ALA A 48 4.05 -15.57 5.61
CA ALA A 48 5.37 -14.96 5.77
C ALA A 48 5.28 -13.70 6.64
N GLU A 49 6.31 -13.49 7.45
CA GLU A 49 6.42 -12.35 8.36
C GLU A 49 7.86 -11.86 8.41
N ALA A 50 8.01 -10.55 8.57
CA ALA A 50 9.30 -9.92 8.78
C ALA A 50 9.18 -8.80 9.81
N ARG A 51 10.21 -8.68 10.63
CA ARG A 51 10.33 -7.66 11.68
C ARG A 51 11.68 -6.99 11.57
N ALA A 52 11.69 -5.69 11.80
CA ALA A 52 12.88 -4.91 12.00
C ALA A 52 12.71 -4.07 13.27
N GLU A 53 13.75 -4.05 14.09
CA GLU A 53 13.86 -3.13 15.23
C GLU A 53 14.29 -1.75 14.74
N ARG A 54 14.71 -0.88 15.66
CA ARG A 54 15.13 0.48 15.34
C ARG A 54 16.23 0.48 14.27
N GLY A 55 16.07 1.34 13.28
CA GLY A 55 17.05 1.51 12.21
C GLY A 55 16.88 2.84 11.49
N GLY A 56 17.67 3.02 10.43
CA GLY A 56 17.65 4.23 9.62
C GLY A 56 18.80 4.27 8.64
N ALA A 57 18.70 5.18 7.67
CA ALA A 57 19.76 5.49 6.74
C ALA A 57 19.61 6.93 6.25
N GLY A 58 20.73 7.64 6.14
CA GLY A 58 20.72 9.07 5.79
C GLY A 58 19.88 9.89 6.77
N VAL A 59 18.92 10.64 6.23
CA VAL A 59 17.98 11.48 6.99
C VAL A 59 16.77 10.72 7.51
N ILE A 60 16.64 9.42 7.22
CA ILE A 60 15.47 8.61 7.59
C ILE A 60 15.80 7.74 8.80
N SER A 61 14.87 7.66 9.74
CA SER A 61 14.91 6.73 10.87
C SER A 61 13.54 6.12 11.15
N TYR A 62 13.52 5.00 11.88
CA TYR A 62 12.31 4.32 12.33
C TYR A 62 12.57 3.57 13.64
N GLU A 63 11.54 3.36 14.45
CA GLU A 63 11.63 2.62 15.71
C GLU A 63 11.38 1.13 15.54
N SER A 64 10.43 0.76 14.68
CA SER A 64 10.19 -0.63 14.31
C SER A 64 9.40 -0.71 13.01
N ALA A 65 9.57 -1.81 12.28
CA ALA A 65 8.69 -2.17 11.17
C ALA A 65 8.29 -3.64 11.28
N PHE A 66 7.03 -3.93 10.99
CA PHE A 66 6.50 -5.30 10.94
C PHE A 66 5.63 -5.47 9.70
N THR A 67 5.81 -6.59 9.02
CA THR A 67 4.93 -7.00 7.93
C THR A 67 4.48 -8.43 8.09
N ARG A 68 3.31 -8.72 7.52
CA ARG A 68 2.73 -10.05 7.48
C ARG A 68 1.95 -10.22 6.20
N VAL A 69 2.10 -11.38 5.57
CA VAL A 69 1.25 -11.86 4.50
C VAL A 69 0.77 -13.26 4.81
N THR A 70 -0.50 -13.54 4.52
CA THR A 70 -1.09 -14.87 4.61
C THR A 70 -1.95 -15.13 3.39
N GLY A 71 -1.97 -16.36 2.91
CA GLY A 71 -2.90 -16.83 1.91
C GLY A 71 -3.34 -18.23 2.24
N ASP A 72 -4.64 -18.48 2.27
CA ASP A 72 -5.18 -19.81 2.58
C ASP A 72 -6.51 -20.03 1.86
N TYR A 73 -6.95 -21.27 1.81
CA TYR A 73 -8.28 -21.66 1.40
C TYR A 73 -9.24 -21.54 2.59
N ILE A 74 -10.30 -20.76 2.42
CA ILE A 74 -11.37 -20.63 3.42
C ILE A 74 -12.52 -21.54 2.99
N SER A 75 -12.89 -22.53 3.81
CA SER A 75 -14.17 -23.22 3.63
C SER A 75 -15.11 -22.89 4.79
N THR A 76 -16.39 -22.73 4.46
CA THR A 76 -17.47 -22.58 5.44
C THR A 76 -17.88 -23.92 6.06
N ALA A 77 -17.42 -25.05 5.52
CA ALA A 77 -17.60 -26.37 6.09
C ALA A 77 -16.21 -26.95 6.44
N THR A 78 -15.99 -27.30 7.72
CA THR A 78 -14.72 -27.81 8.25
C THR A 78 -14.14 -29.05 7.53
N GLU A 79 -14.89 -29.68 6.62
CA GLU A 79 -14.50 -30.89 5.90
C GLU A 79 -13.93 -30.64 4.48
N GLU A 80 -14.19 -29.52 3.81
CA GLU A 80 -13.78 -29.34 2.41
C GLU A 80 -12.26 -29.12 2.20
N PRO A 81 -11.52 -28.38 3.06
CA PRO A 81 -10.06 -28.25 2.94
C PRO A 81 -9.36 -29.59 3.25
N VAL A 82 -9.98 -30.44 4.08
CA VAL A 82 -9.49 -31.80 4.36
C VAL A 82 -9.76 -32.72 3.17
N ASN A 83 -10.95 -32.65 2.56
CA ASN A 83 -11.29 -33.38 1.35
C ASN A 83 -10.40 -32.97 0.15
N PHE A 84 -9.89 -31.73 0.13
CA PHE A 84 -8.87 -31.28 -0.82
C PHE A 84 -7.56 -32.06 -0.68
N THR A 85 -7.10 -32.35 0.54
CA THR A 85 -5.88 -33.17 0.76
C THR A 85 -6.02 -34.61 0.26
N TRP A 86 -7.24 -35.06 -0.06
CA TRP A 86 -7.53 -36.38 -0.59
C TRP A 86 -7.59 -36.43 -2.13
N GLY A 87 -7.25 -35.34 -2.83
CA GLY A 87 -7.18 -35.30 -4.30
C GLY A 87 -8.54 -35.30 -5.01
N ASN A 88 -9.64 -35.09 -4.26
CA ASN A 88 -11.01 -35.19 -4.78
C ASN A 88 -11.60 -33.85 -5.25
N HIS A 89 -10.86 -32.74 -5.19
CA HIS A 89 -11.31 -31.42 -5.60
C HIS A 89 -10.22 -30.63 -6.32
N GLY A 90 -10.54 -30.05 -7.48
CA GLY A 90 -9.66 -29.06 -8.11
C GLY A 90 -9.62 -27.77 -7.28
N GLU A 91 -8.43 -27.26 -7.01
CA GLU A 91 -8.15 -26.11 -6.13
C GLU A 91 -8.96 -24.84 -6.47
N ASN A 92 -9.36 -24.66 -7.74
CA ASN A 92 -10.17 -23.50 -8.18
C ASN A 92 -11.63 -23.50 -7.67
N ASN A 93 -12.01 -24.41 -6.78
CA ASN A 93 -13.37 -24.49 -6.24
C ASN A 93 -13.49 -23.92 -4.84
N LEU A 94 -12.37 -23.85 -4.11
CA LEU A 94 -12.36 -23.36 -2.75
C LEU A 94 -12.16 -21.84 -2.76
N PRO A 95 -12.97 -21.09 -1.99
CA PRO A 95 -12.71 -19.68 -1.82
C PRO A 95 -11.36 -19.51 -1.12
N THR A 96 -10.62 -18.49 -1.51
CA THR A 96 -9.35 -18.13 -0.88
C THR A 96 -9.46 -16.85 -0.08
N LEU A 97 -8.59 -16.70 0.91
CA LEU A 97 -8.39 -15.45 1.64
C LEU A 97 -6.90 -15.13 1.62
N THR A 98 -6.59 -13.93 1.16
CA THR A 98 -5.26 -13.34 1.24
C THR A 98 -5.33 -12.10 2.13
N THR A 99 -4.45 -12.02 3.12
CA THR A 99 -4.35 -10.89 4.06
C THR A 99 -2.93 -10.35 4.04
N VAL A 100 -2.81 -9.03 4.00
CA VAL A 100 -1.54 -8.31 3.89
C VAL A 100 -1.56 -7.18 4.89
N GLY A 101 -0.54 -7.11 5.75
CA GLY A 101 -0.40 -6.06 6.75
C GLY A 101 0.99 -5.47 6.78
N ALA A 102 1.08 -4.16 6.99
CA ALA A 102 2.31 -3.46 7.31
C ALA A 102 2.08 -2.46 8.45
N ASN A 103 2.97 -2.48 9.44
CA ASN A 103 3.02 -1.54 10.54
C ASN A 103 4.42 -0.91 10.58
N VAL A 104 4.48 0.42 10.67
CA VAL A 104 5.74 1.17 10.83
C VAL A 104 5.56 2.15 11.97
N ARG A 105 6.50 2.14 12.92
CA ARG A 105 6.47 3.01 14.11
C ARG A 105 7.66 3.94 14.14
N GLY A 106 7.42 5.15 14.65
CA GLY A 106 8.42 6.19 14.84
C GLY A 106 9.19 6.54 13.57
N PHE A 107 8.51 6.53 12.41
CA PHE A 107 9.13 6.95 11.16
C PHE A 107 9.45 8.44 11.24
N ALA A 108 10.69 8.81 10.93
CA ALA A 108 11.10 10.20 10.92
C ALA A 108 12.00 10.53 9.74
N ILE A 109 11.87 11.75 9.25
CA ILE A 109 12.81 12.42 8.34
C ILE A 109 13.37 13.61 9.09
N ASP A 110 14.68 13.61 9.34
CA ASP A 110 15.40 14.71 9.96
C ASP A 110 16.40 15.30 8.96
N MET A 111 16.08 16.47 8.41
CA MET A 111 16.90 17.13 7.38
C MET A 111 17.59 18.39 7.91
N PRO A 112 18.90 18.31 8.24
CA PRO A 112 19.73 19.50 8.42
C PRO A 112 19.69 20.39 7.17
N GLN A 113 19.60 21.70 7.36
CA GLN A 113 19.55 22.69 6.27
C GLN A 113 20.87 23.46 6.24
N GLU A 114 21.95 22.72 5.97
CA GLU A 114 23.31 23.26 5.89
C GLU A 114 23.91 22.98 4.51
N GLY A 115 24.70 23.92 4.00
CA GLY A 115 25.42 23.76 2.73
C GLY A 115 24.62 24.08 1.47
N GLU A 116 25.15 23.64 0.33
CA GLU A 116 24.58 23.93 -0.98
C GLU A 116 23.24 23.23 -1.18
N GLY A 117 22.21 23.98 -1.58
CA GLY A 117 20.86 23.47 -1.77
C GLY A 117 19.98 23.42 -0.52
N ALA A 118 20.49 23.85 0.64
CA ALA A 118 19.68 24.04 1.85
C ALA A 118 18.55 25.05 1.64
N ALA A 119 17.40 24.82 2.27
CA ALA A 119 16.30 25.77 2.27
C ALA A 119 16.70 27.04 3.04
N PRO A 120 16.61 28.23 2.42
CA PRO A 120 16.97 29.47 3.09
C PRO A 120 16.04 29.73 4.28
N GLY A 121 16.61 30.25 5.37
CA GLY A 121 15.85 30.63 6.57
C GLY A 121 15.59 29.49 7.57
N PHE A 122 16.06 28.27 7.27
CA PHE A 122 15.92 27.12 8.17
C PHE A 122 17.29 26.55 8.53
N LYS A 123 17.41 26.05 9.77
CA LYS A 123 18.57 25.25 10.20
C LYS A 123 18.34 23.75 10.07
N ARG A 124 17.08 23.34 10.18
CA ARG A 124 16.63 21.95 10.19
C ARG A 124 15.14 21.89 9.85
N ARG A 125 14.72 20.83 9.17
CA ARG A 125 13.31 20.50 8.93
C ARG A 125 13.06 19.07 9.39
N THR A 126 11.90 18.82 9.99
CA THR A 126 11.56 17.52 10.56
C THR A 126 10.18 17.06 10.14
N VAL A 127 10.06 15.76 9.89
CA VAL A 127 8.80 15.05 9.70
C VAL A 127 8.82 13.85 10.61
N GLU A 128 7.78 13.66 11.41
CA GLU A 128 7.65 12.54 12.33
C GLU A 128 6.28 11.89 12.12
N ILE A 129 6.23 10.58 12.18
CA ILE A 129 5.01 9.79 12.18
C ILE A 129 5.14 8.71 13.24
N GLY A 130 4.32 8.81 14.29
CA GLY A 130 4.36 7.89 15.42
C GLY A 130 4.01 6.46 15.02
N GLU A 131 2.96 6.27 14.23
CA GLU A 131 2.54 4.96 13.77
C GLU A 131 1.81 5.05 12.43
N MET A 132 2.08 4.10 11.53
CA MET A 132 1.33 3.86 10.30
C MET A 132 0.94 2.39 10.26
N ASP A 133 -0.35 2.13 10.07
CA ASP A 133 -0.92 0.80 9.94
C ASP A 133 -1.66 0.68 8.62
N CYS A 134 -1.41 -0.40 7.89
CA CYS A 134 -2.27 -0.82 6.81
C CYS A 134 -2.61 -2.30 6.87
N LEU A 135 -3.83 -2.63 6.47
CA LEU A 135 -4.34 -3.99 6.27
C LEU A 135 -5.10 -4.02 4.95
N LEU A 136 -4.78 -5.00 4.12
CA LEU A 136 -5.48 -5.29 2.87
C LEU A 136 -5.91 -6.75 2.89
N GLU A 137 -7.18 -7.00 2.60
CA GLU A 137 -7.76 -8.34 2.50
C GLU A 137 -8.43 -8.53 1.16
N SER A 138 -8.18 -9.66 0.52
CA SER A 138 -8.83 -10.08 -0.71
C SER A 138 -9.26 -11.52 -0.63
N THR A 139 -10.37 -11.84 -1.28
CA THR A 139 -10.85 -13.20 -1.49
C THR A 139 -10.92 -13.50 -2.97
N SER A 140 -10.74 -14.75 -3.34
CA SER A 140 -11.00 -15.19 -4.71
C SER A 140 -11.86 -16.45 -4.70
N ASP A 141 -12.94 -16.44 -5.45
CA ASP A 141 -13.75 -17.63 -5.73
C ASP A 141 -14.20 -17.65 -7.19
N ARG A 142 -14.95 -18.68 -7.58
CA ARG A 142 -15.44 -18.83 -8.97
C ARG A 142 -16.41 -17.75 -9.44
N ARG A 143 -17.15 -17.12 -8.54
CA ARG A 143 -18.16 -16.11 -8.83
C ARG A 143 -17.56 -14.70 -8.78
N GLU A 144 -16.68 -14.48 -7.82
CA GLU A 144 -16.01 -13.22 -7.55
C GLU A 144 -14.50 -13.46 -7.50
N PRO A 145 -13.85 -13.60 -8.67
CA PRO A 145 -12.40 -13.66 -8.69
C PRO A 145 -11.85 -12.32 -8.19
N ASN A 146 -10.93 -12.39 -7.23
CA ASN A 146 -10.07 -11.27 -6.83
C ASN A 146 -10.81 -10.07 -6.21
N ALA A 147 -11.83 -10.35 -5.40
CA ALA A 147 -12.58 -9.33 -4.67
C ALA A 147 -11.80 -8.84 -3.44
N PHE A 148 -11.52 -7.54 -3.37
CA PHE A 148 -10.88 -6.91 -2.21
C PHE A 148 -11.92 -6.52 -1.17
N ARG A 149 -11.90 -7.17 -0.01
CA ARG A 149 -12.94 -7.08 1.01
C ARG A 149 -12.70 -5.95 2.02
N SER A 150 -11.43 -5.73 2.37
CA SER A 150 -11.07 -4.78 3.41
C SER A 150 -9.78 -4.05 3.06
N LEU A 151 -9.82 -2.73 3.22
CA LEU A 151 -8.69 -1.83 3.28
C LEU A 151 -8.84 -1.01 4.55
N VAL A 152 -7.89 -1.18 5.46
CA VAL A 152 -7.74 -0.36 6.65
C VAL A 152 -6.44 0.41 6.51
N PHE A 153 -6.52 1.72 6.74
CA PHE A 153 -5.36 2.58 6.85
C PHE A 153 -5.55 3.50 8.05
N SER A 154 -4.54 3.58 8.89
CA SER A 154 -4.50 4.60 9.94
C SER A 154 -3.09 5.12 10.12
N THR A 155 -3.01 6.38 10.55
CA THR A 155 -1.76 7.03 10.91
C THR A 155 -1.96 7.85 12.17
N ARG A 156 -0.94 7.92 13.02
CA ARG A 156 -0.99 8.63 14.31
C ARG A 156 0.28 9.43 14.53
N GLY A 157 0.11 10.57 15.19
CA GLY A 157 1.23 11.42 15.60
C GLY A 157 2.04 11.96 14.42
N VAL A 158 1.37 12.34 13.33
CA VAL A 158 2.05 13.01 12.21
C VAL A 158 2.40 14.43 12.62
N ARG A 159 3.68 14.78 12.60
CA ARG A 159 4.18 16.12 12.91
C ARG A 159 5.14 16.61 11.84
N ILE A 160 5.06 17.90 11.52
CA ILE A 160 6.01 18.60 10.66
C ILE A 160 6.51 19.82 11.42
N ASP A 161 7.82 19.90 11.63
CA ASP A 161 8.47 20.93 12.46
C ASP A 161 7.77 21.13 13.82
N GLY A 162 7.42 20.00 14.45
CA GLY A 162 6.72 19.95 15.74
C GLY A 162 5.22 20.27 15.70
N ARG A 163 4.66 20.67 14.54
CA ARG A 163 3.21 20.93 14.40
C ARG A 163 2.46 19.70 13.94
N GLU A 164 1.38 19.38 14.62
CA GLU A 164 0.55 18.22 14.31
C GLU A 164 -0.22 18.41 13.00
N LEU A 165 -0.24 17.35 12.19
CA LEU A 165 -0.99 17.24 10.95
C LEU A 165 -2.03 16.13 11.09
N PHE A 166 -3.30 16.47 10.96
CA PHE A 166 -4.40 15.51 10.92
C PHE A 166 -4.55 14.95 9.50
N VAL A 167 -4.46 13.62 9.38
CA VAL A 167 -4.70 12.89 8.14
C VAL A 167 -6.09 12.26 8.20
N LYS A 168 -7.04 12.82 7.46
CA LYS A 168 -8.42 12.31 7.40
C LYS A 168 -8.48 11.20 6.36
N VAL A 169 -8.97 10.03 6.76
CA VAL A 169 -9.00 8.81 5.94
C VAL A 169 -10.44 8.35 5.74
N ASN A 170 -10.78 7.94 4.52
CA ASN A 170 -11.98 7.19 4.18
C ASN A 170 -11.63 6.04 3.21
N THR A 171 -11.80 4.80 3.68
CA THR A 171 -11.57 3.59 2.88
C THR A 171 -12.85 2.97 2.32
N GLU A 172 -14.04 3.48 2.70
CA GLU A 172 -15.35 2.89 2.38
C GLU A 172 -15.56 2.71 0.87
N LEU A 173 -15.25 3.73 0.09
CA LEU A 173 -15.29 3.69 -1.39
C LEU A 173 -14.61 2.44 -1.95
N PHE A 174 -13.41 2.11 -1.46
CA PHE A 174 -12.61 1.01 -2.00
C PHE A 174 -13.00 -0.34 -1.40
N ASN A 175 -13.62 -0.36 -0.22
CA ASN A 175 -14.19 -1.56 0.40
C ASN A 175 -15.52 -1.96 -0.26
N GLU A 176 -16.31 -0.97 -0.70
CA GLU A 176 -17.56 -1.22 -1.42
C GLU A 176 -17.32 -1.62 -2.89
N LYS A 177 -16.38 -0.95 -3.56
CA LYS A 177 -16.06 -1.25 -4.96
C LYS A 177 -14.93 -2.26 -5.00
N GLN A 178 -15.25 -3.52 -4.75
CA GLN A 178 -14.30 -4.61 -4.47
C GLN A 178 -13.45 -5.07 -5.67
N THR A 179 -13.83 -4.70 -6.89
CA THR A 179 -13.08 -5.00 -8.12
C THR A 179 -12.90 -3.74 -8.96
N LYS A 180 -11.91 -3.74 -9.87
CA LYS A 180 -11.71 -2.65 -10.84
C LYS A 180 -12.96 -2.45 -11.70
N LYS A 181 -13.55 -3.54 -12.20
CA LYS A 181 -14.82 -3.51 -12.94
C LYS A 181 -15.97 -2.86 -12.15
N ALA A 182 -16.10 -3.14 -10.85
CA ALA A 182 -17.13 -2.51 -10.01
C ALA A 182 -16.89 -1.01 -9.85
N LEU A 183 -15.64 -0.59 -9.69
CA LEU A 183 -15.26 0.82 -9.65
C LEU A 183 -15.55 1.52 -10.98
N ASP A 184 -15.20 0.90 -12.11
CA ASP A 184 -15.40 1.45 -13.45
C ASP A 184 -16.89 1.62 -13.78
N CYS A 185 -17.72 0.66 -13.39
CA CYS A 185 -19.16 0.79 -13.51
C CYS A 185 -19.68 1.99 -12.70
N ALA A 186 -19.19 2.18 -11.47
CA ALA A 186 -19.58 3.33 -10.65
C ALA A 186 -19.11 4.67 -11.25
N MET A 187 -17.90 4.71 -11.83
CA MET A 187 -17.32 5.89 -12.47
C MET A 187 -18.09 6.37 -13.72
N LYS A 188 -18.95 5.53 -14.31
CA LYS A 188 -19.85 5.96 -15.40
C LYS A 188 -20.92 6.97 -14.92
N HIS A 189 -21.22 7.00 -13.63
CA HIS A 189 -22.22 7.90 -13.06
C HIS A 189 -21.58 9.23 -12.64
N GLU A 190 -22.13 10.35 -13.10
CA GLU A 190 -21.58 11.68 -12.83
C GLU A 190 -21.62 12.06 -11.35
N GLU A 191 -22.70 11.73 -10.64
CA GLU A 191 -22.84 11.99 -9.20
C GLU A 191 -21.74 11.29 -8.41
N PHE A 192 -21.46 10.03 -8.74
CA PHE A 192 -20.39 9.24 -8.12
C PHE A 192 -19.02 9.88 -8.37
N ARG A 193 -18.74 10.30 -9.61
CA ARG A 193 -17.48 10.99 -9.94
C ARG A 193 -17.31 12.28 -9.15
N ARG A 194 -18.37 13.10 -9.04
CA ARG A 194 -18.33 14.37 -8.30
C ARG A 194 -18.13 14.14 -6.80
N ALA A 195 -18.81 13.17 -6.21
CA ALA A 195 -18.70 12.83 -4.80
C ALA A 195 -17.29 12.33 -4.43
N ASN A 196 -16.64 11.59 -5.33
CA ASN A 196 -15.35 10.93 -5.08
C ASN A 196 -14.16 11.61 -5.77
N ALA A 197 -14.35 12.81 -6.34
CA ALA A 197 -13.33 13.50 -7.15
C ALA A 197 -12.01 13.78 -6.41
N ARG A 198 -12.03 13.83 -5.07
CA ARG A 198 -10.83 14.04 -4.25
C ARG A 198 -10.02 12.76 -4.02
N GLN A 199 -10.66 11.59 -4.19
CA GLN A 199 -10.05 10.29 -3.94
C GLN A 199 -9.61 9.59 -5.23
N ILE A 200 -10.12 10.01 -6.40
CA ILE A 200 -9.68 9.50 -7.70
C ILE A 200 -8.69 10.50 -8.32
N ILE A 201 -7.41 10.10 -8.40
CA ILE A 201 -6.31 10.94 -8.91
C ILE A 201 -6.22 10.80 -10.44
N TYR A 202 -6.34 9.56 -10.92
CA TYR A 202 -6.29 9.22 -12.34
C TYR A 202 -7.13 7.97 -12.59
N ASP A 203 -7.83 7.93 -13.71
CA ASP A 203 -8.67 6.80 -14.08
C ASP A 203 -8.55 6.49 -15.58
N SER A 204 -8.35 5.22 -15.88
CA SER A 204 -8.31 4.65 -17.22
C SER A 204 -8.93 3.25 -17.23
N PRO A 205 -9.19 2.66 -18.41
CA PRO A 205 -9.74 1.30 -18.50
C PRO A 205 -8.89 0.23 -17.80
N THR A 206 -7.57 0.41 -17.70
CA THR A 206 -6.66 -0.60 -17.14
C THR A 206 -6.14 -0.24 -15.76
N LEU A 207 -6.20 1.03 -15.37
CA LEU A 207 -5.54 1.53 -14.17
C LEU A 207 -6.34 2.65 -13.53
N THR A 208 -6.57 2.55 -12.22
CA THR A 208 -7.01 3.69 -11.40
C THR A 208 -5.93 3.99 -10.36
N LEU A 209 -5.50 5.26 -10.30
CA LEU A 209 -4.71 5.79 -9.20
C LEU A 209 -5.64 6.58 -8.28
N ALA A 210 -5.56 6.27 -6.99
CA ALA A 210 -6.48 6.80 -6.01
C ALA A 210 -5.80 7.09 -4.66
N THR A 211 -6.54 7.71 -3.75
CA THR A 211 -6.12 7.90 -2.37
C THR A 211 -7.27 7.65 -1.39
N VAL A 212 -6.95 7.08 -0.25
CA VAL A 212 -7.88 6.94 0.89
C VAL A 212 -7.92 8.20 1.74
N VAL A 213 -7.06 9.18 1.48
CA VAL A 213 -7.00 10.43 2.24
C VAL A 213 -8.02 11.42 1.69
N THR A 214 -8.94 11.88 2.54
CA THR A 214 -9.99 12.85 2.19
C THR A 214 -9.63 14.28 2.55
N GLY A 215 -8.61 14.46 3.40
CA GLY A 215 -8.11 15.78 3.78
C GLY A 215 -6.85 15.71 4.65
N LEU A 216 -6.09 16.79 4.62
CA LEU A 216 -4.90 17.03 5.43
C LEU A 216 -5.04 18.41 6.08
N GLU A 217 -4.90 18.49 7.40
CA GLU A 217 -5.17 19.73 8.16
C GLU A 217 -4.19 19.89 9.32
N PHE A 218 -3.53 21.04 9.44
CA PHE A 218 -2.65 21.31 10.57
C PHE A 218 -3.43 21.71 11.82
N ALA A 219 -2.90 21.34 12.99
CA ALA A 219 -3.28 21.93 14.26
C ALA A 219 -2.80 23.39 14.31
N GLY A 220 -3.63 24.31 13.82
CA GLY A 220 -3.32 25.74 13.72
C GLY A 220 -2.62 26.11 12.42
N GLU A 221 -1.80 27.16 12.47
CA GLU A 221 -1.08 27.63 11.29
C GLU A 221 -0.06 26.58 10.79
N PRO A 222 0.00 26.31 9.48
CA PRO A 222 0.96 25.40 8.91
C PRO A 222 2.40 25.90 9.14
N PRO A 223 3.39 24.99 9.29
CA PRO A 223 4.80 25.39 9.29
C PRO A 223 5.15 26.19 8.04
N ALA A 224 6.05 27.17 8.18
CA ALA A 224 6.44 28.03 7.07
C ALA A 224 6.89 27.23 5.83
N HIS A 225 6.49 27.73 4.65
CA HIS A 225 6.78 27.11 3.35
C HIS A 225 6.32 25.65 3.24
N THR A 226 5.15 25.36 3.82
CA THR A 226 4.45 24.08 3.70
C THR A 226 3.14 24.27 2.95
N GLU A 227 2.90 23.42 1.95
CA GLU A 227 1.72 23.46 1.11
C GLU A 227 1.02 22.11 1.10
N ILE A 228 -0.31 22.10 1.18
CA ILE A 228 -1.14 20.90 1.08
C ILE A 228 -1.85 20.89 -0.27
N ARG A 229 -1.80 19.76 -0.97
CA ARG A 229 -2.51 19.52 -2.24
C ARG A 229 -3.09 18.11 -2.25
N GLY A 230 -4.39 17.98 -1.98
CA GLY A 230 -5.03 16.66 -1.89
C GLY A 230 -4.42 15.82 -0.77
N ASN A 231 -3.85 14.66 -1.11
CA ASN A 231 -3.12 13.79 -0.19
C ASN A 231 -1.60 14.09 -0.10
N GLN A 232 -1.14 15.16 -0.74
CA GLN A 232 0.26 15.58 -0.74
C GLN A 232 0.52 16.70 0.26
N VAL A 233 1.62 16.61 1.00
CA VAL A 233 2.25 17.74 1.70
C VAL A 233 3.59 18.04 1.06
N LYS A 234 3.79 19.27 0.60
CA LYS A 234 5.06 19.76 0.06
C LYS A 234 5.71 20.71 1.05
N ILE A 235 6.95 20.43 1.41
CA ILE A 235 7.71 21.13 2.45
C ILE A 235 9.03 21.60 1.85
N LEU A 236 9.29 22.91 1.87
CA LEU A 236 10.57 23.44 1.40
C LEU A 236 11.73 22.89 2.24
N GLY A 237 12.75 22.31 1.59
CA GLY A 237 13.89 21.70 2.27
C GLY A 237 13.67 20.27 2.75
N VAL A 238 12.47 19.68 2.57
CA VAL A 238 12.23 18.25 2.77
C VAL A 238 11.80 17.57 1.48
N GLY A 239 10.87 18.17 0.72
CA GLY A 239 10.33 17.59 -0.51
C GLY A 239 8.82 17.37 -0.44
N SER A 240 8.34 16.25 -0.99
CA SER A 240 6.92 15.90 -1.07
C SER A 240 6.62 14.60 -0.32
N LEU A 241 5.56 14.61 0.46
CA LEU A 241 4.99 13.45 1.15
C LEU A 241 3.61 13.17 0.57
N TYR A 242 3.30 11.92 0.25
CA TYR A 242 2.03 11.48 -0.29
C TYR A 242 1.46 10.40 0.63
N PHE A 243 0.27 10.63 1.17
CA PHE A 243 -0.36 9.73 2.13
C PHE A 243 -1.41 8.84 1.47
N GLY A 244 -1.44 7.56 1.87
CA GLY A 244 -2.50 6.60 1.56
C GLY A 244 -2.83 6.49 0.07
N GLU A 245 -1.83 6.25 -0.78
CA GLU A 245 -2.01 6.05 -2.22
C GLU A 245 -2.42 4.61 -2.53
N LEU A 246 -3.27 4.45 -3.54
CA LEU A 246 -3.81 3.17 -3.97
C LEU A 246 -3.69 3.03 -5.50
N VAL A 247 -3.13 1.91 -5.93
CA VAL A 247 -3.08 1.47 -7.33
C VAL A 247 -4.09 0.33 -7.49
N ILE A 248 -5.00 0.46 -8.44
CA ILE A 248 -6.03 -0.54 -8.72
C ILE A 248 -5.97 -0.94 -10.20
N GLU A 249 -5.77 -2.23 -10.45
CA GLU A 249 -5.88 -2.86 -11.76
C GLU A 249 -6.79 -4.10 -11.64
N GLU A 250 -7.06 -4.77 -12.76
CA GLU A 250 -7.85 -6.00 -12.73
C GLU A 250 -7.08 -7.09 -11.96
N GLY A 251 -7.69 -7.61 -10.89
CA GLY A 251 -7.03 -8.59 -10.02
C GLY A 251 -5.78 -8.06 -9.31
N PHE A 252 -5.70 -6.77 -9.03
CA PHE A 252 -4.52 -6.22 -8.37
C PHE A 252 -4.87 -4.96 -7.57
N ARG A 253 -4.42 -4.93 -6.30
CA ARG A 253 -4.34 -3.69 -5.54
C ARG A 253 -3.05 -3.61 -4.78
N ARG A 254 -2.44 -2.43 -4.84
CA ARG A 254 -1.30 -2.04 -4.04
C ARG A 254 -1.59 -0.76 -3.31
N PHE A 255 -1.43 -0.80 -1.99
CA PHE A 255 -1.60 0.33 -1.09
C PHE A 255 -0.25 0.78 -0.53
N SER A 256 -0.04 2.10 -0.48
CA SER A 256 1.14 2.74 0.11
C SER A 256 0.70 3.75 1.17
N SER A 257 1.05 3.50 2.43
CA SER A 257 0.75 4.37 3.56
C SER A 257 1.42 5.74 3.43
N LEU A 258 2.72 5.75 3.09
CA LEU A 258 3.48 6.95 2.80
C LEU A 258 4.43 6.70 1.61
N ARG A 259 4.33 7.52 0.57
CA ARG A 259 5.39 7.69 -0.43
C ARG A 259 6.01 9.07 -0.24
N PHE A 260 7.33 9.17 -0.35
CA PHE A 260 8.01 10.45 -0.25
C PHE A 260 9.02 10.65 -1.37
N GLN A 261 9.24 11.91 -1.72
CA GLN A 261 10.26 12.37 -2.64
C GLN A 261 11.03 13.47 -1.94
N LEU A 262 12.29 13.19 -1.60
CA LEU A 262 13.14 14.12 -0.90
C LEU A 262 13.59 15.25 -1.86
N GLY A 263 13.58 16.47 -1.34
CA GLY A 263 14.12 17.66 -1.98
C GLY A 263 15.60 17.84 -1.65
N SER A 264 16.16 19.02 -1.91
CA SER A 264 17.52 19.34 -1.48
C SER A 264 17.61 19.50 0.05
N PRO A 265 18.75 19.17 0.68
CA PRO A 265 20.01 18.78 0.03
C PRO A 265 20.09 17.30 -0.40
N ASP A 266 19.45 16.36 0.30
CA ASP A 266 19.66 14.92 0.07
C ASP A 266 19.06 14.42 -1.26
N GLY A 267 17.81 14.72 -1.57
CA GLY A 267 17.16 14.19 -2.76
C GLY A 267 16.99 12.67 -2.74
N GLY A 268 15.96 12.19 -3.43
CA GLY A 268 15.67 10.77 -3.50
C GLY A 268 14.20 10.47 -3.32
N GLU A 269 13.89 9.21 -3.08
CA GLU A 269 12.53 8.71 -3.03
C GLU A 269 12.42 7.47 -2.15
N GLY A 270 11.24 7.20 -1.61
CA GLY A 270 11.00 5.99 -0.86
C GLY A 270 9.56 5.80 -0.45
N THR A 271 9.32 4.72 0.30
CA THR A 271 8.00 4.33 0.76
C THR A 271 8.10 3.70 2.14
N ALA A 272 7.15 4.05 3.01
CA ALA A 272 6.98 3.47 4.34
C ALA A 272 5.56 2.89 4.44
N GLY A 273 5.46 1.60 4.77
CA GLY A 273 4.22 0.84 4.82
C GLY A 273 3.62 0.63 3.44
N GLN A 274 3.82 -0.54 2.87
CA GLN A 274 3.19 -0.94 1.62
C GLN A 274 2.64 -2.35 1.74
N GLY A 275 1.48 -2.58 1.13
CA GLY A 275 0.87 -3.89 1.00
C GLY A 275 0.29 -4.07 -0.39
N GLN A 276 0.47 -5.27 -0.94
CA GLN A 276 -0.12 -5.70 -2.19
C GLN A 276 -0.69 -7.10 -2.00
N SER A 277 -1.94 -7.26 -2.42
CA SER A 277 -2.66 -8.53 -2.34
C SER A 277 -3.24 -8.87 -3.70
N ASN A 278 -3.22 -10.16 -4.05
CA ASN A 278 -4.25 -10.90 -4.75
C ASN A 278 -3.77 -12.36 -5.02
N GLY A 279 -3.96 -12.85 -6.25
CA GLY A 279 -3.72 -14.20 -6.73
C GLY A 279 -4.52 -14.44 -8.01
N THR A 280 -4.30 -15.57 -8.67
CA THR A 280 -4.93 -15.84 -9.96
C THR A 280 -5.26 -17.33 -10.09
N PRO A 281 -6.48 -17.70 -10.53
CA PRO A 281 -6.76 -19.08 -10.89
C PRO A 281 -5.98 -19.48 -12.15
N TYR A 282 -5.52 -20.71 -12.18
CA TYR A 282 -4.85 -21.33 -13.31
C TYR A 282 -5.65 -22.57 -13.78
N PRO A 283 -5.84 -22.79 -15.09
CA PRO A 283 -5.58 -21.81 -16.15
C PRO A 283 -6.42 -20.54 -15.94
N PRO A 284 -5.96 -19.37 -16.46
CA PRO A 284 -6.70 -18.13 -16.34
C PRO A 284 -8.13 -18.31 -16.83
N GLN A 285 -9.10 -17.88 -16.03
CA GLN A 285 -10.48 -17.86 -16.46
C GLN A 285 -10.61 -16.72 -17.48
N GLY A 286 -11.03 -17.05 -18.72
CA GLY A 286 -11.30 -16.02 -19.74
C GLY A 286 -12.32 -15.03 -19.20
N GLY A 287 -11.97 -13.74 -19.27
CA GLY A 287 -12.83 -12.63 -18.83
C GLY A 287 -14.05 -12.40 -19.72
#